data_AF-A0A965VJB8-F1
#
_entry.id   AF-A0A965VJB8-F1
#
_cell.length_a   1.000
_cell.length_b   1.000
_cell.length_c   1.000
_cell.angle_alpha   90.00
_cell.angle_beta   90.00
_cell.angle_gamma   90.00
#
_symmetry.space_group_name_H-M   'P 1'
#
loop_
_entity.id
_entity.type
_entity.pdbx_description
1 polymer ?
#
loop_
_entity_poly.entity_id
_entity_poly.type
_entity_poly.pdbx_seq_one_letter_code
_entity_poly.pdbx_strand_id
1 'polypeptide(L)' 'AHLYADAFVGYRTRLFGEKVGTTFQLNVRNVGENGRLQPVGAYPNGVPLAFRIIDPRQFVLTTTLEF' A
#
# COMPACT_ATOMS: atom_id res chain seq x y z
N ALA A 1 19.04 0.51 -6.23
CA ALA A 1 18.30 0.01 -5.05
C ALA A 1 16.88 0.58 -5.12
N HIS A 2 15.85 -0.25 -4.97
CA HIS A 2 14.46 0.22 -4.93
C HIS A 2 14.01 0.32 -3.47
N LEU A 3 13.45 1.47 -3.10
CA LEU A 3 12.95 1.70 -1.76
C LEU A 3 11.51 1.17 -1.68
N TYR A 4 11.35 0.05 -0.99
CA TYR A 4 10.04 -0.48 -0.63
C TYR A 4 9.69 0.05 0.75
N ALA A 5 8.75 1.00 0.80
CA ALA A 5 8.29 1.60 2.03
C ALA A 5 6.76 1.59 2.05
N ASP A 6 6.22 1.24 3.20
CA ASP A 6 4.80 1.33 3.52
C ASP A 6 4.62 2.42 4.59
N ALA A 7 3.50 3.13 4.53
CA ALA A 7 3.16 4.18 5.48
C ALA A 7 1.75 3.96 6.01
N PHE A 8 1.53 4.26 7.28
CA PHE A 8 0.21 4.20 7.89
C PHE A 8 -0.01 5.40 8.80
N VAL A 9 -1.24 5.90 8.85
CA VAL A 9 -1.67 6.91 9.81
C VAL A 9 -3.05 6.55 10.34
N GLY A 10 -3.18 6.59 11.66
CA GLY A 10 -4.43 6.34 12.36
C GLY A 10 -4.88 7.60 13.08
N TYR A 11 -6.15 7.95 12.95
CA TYR A 11 -6.78 9.04 13.69
C TYR A 11 -8.05 8.54 14.37
N ARG A 12 -8.08 8.62 15.69
CA ARG A 12 -9.25 8.28 16.50
C ARG A 12 -9.92 9.57 16.97
N THR A 13 -11.20 9.67 16.72
CA THR A 13 -12.05 10.77 17.16
C THR A 13 -13.38 10.23 17.66
N ARG A 14 -14.14 11.03 18.41
CA ARG A 14 -15.54 10.72 18.70
C ARG A 14 -16.43 11.65 17.90
N LEU A 15 -17.36 11.08 17.15
CA LEU A 15 -18.37 11.81 16.37
C LEU A 15 -19.71 11.83 17.13
N PHE A 16 -20.63 12.69 16.69
CA PHE A 16 -21.98 12.83 17.27
C PHE A 16 -22.03 13.21 18.76
N GLY A 17 -21.18 14.15 19.19
CA GLY A 17 -21.15 14.62 20.58
C GLY A 17 -20.68 13.53 21.54
N GLU A 18 -19.56 12.89 21.19
CA GLU A 18 -18.93 11.79 21.95
C GLU A 18 -19.66 10.45 21.97
N LYS A 19 -20.75 10.30 21.22
CA LYS A 19 -21.57 9.08 21.22
C LYS A 19 -21.02 7.96 20.36
N VAL A 20 -20.31 8.26 19.28
CA VAL A 20 -19.80 7.25 18.34
C VAL A 20 -18.29 7.34 18.30
N GLY A 21 -17.62 6.28 18.74
CA GLY A 21 -16.18 6.13 18.54
C GLY A 21 -15.90 5.96 17.06
N THR A 22 -15.04 6.78 16.47
CA THR A 22 -14.67 6.68 15.05
C THR A 22 -13.16 6.61 14.91
N THR A 23 -12.67 5.54 14.30
CA THR A 23 -11.27 5.39 13.96
C THR A 23 -11.11 5.41 12.45
N PHE A 24 -10.33 6.37 11.94
CA PHE A 24 -9.89 6.43 10.56
C PHE A 24 -8.47 5.85 10.49
N GLN A 25 -8.23 4.94 9.56
CA GLN A 25 -6.92 4.38 9.29
C GLN A 25 -6.64 4.51 7.81
N LEU A 26 -5.57 5.21 7.47
CA LEU A 26 -5.06 5.30 6.12
C LEU A 26 -3.78 4.48 6.04
N ASN A 27 -3.78 3.48 5.16
CA ASN A 27 -2.63 2.64 4.87
C ASN A 27 -2.21 2.86 3.42
N VAL A 28 -0.95 3.18 3.22
CA VAL A 28 -0.34 3.36 1.90
C VAL A 28 0.70 2.26 1.73
N ARG A 29 0.49 1.40 0.73
CA ARG A 29 1.43 0.36 0.36
C ARG A 29 2.27 0.80 -0.83
N ASN A 30 3.55 0.44 -0.83
CA ASN A 30 4.48 0.76 -1.91
C ASN A 30 4.56 2.28 -2.22
N VAL A 31 4.78 3.11 -1.21
CA VAL A 31 4.70 4.60 -1.28
C VAL A 31 5.54 5.20 -2.43
N GLY A 32 6.66 4.56 -2.79
CA GLY A 32 7.57 5.00 -3.85
C GLY A 32 7.47 4.23 -5.18
N GLU A 33 6.54 3.28 -5.32
CA GLU A 33 6.45 2.42 -6.51
C GLU A 33 5.38 2.89 -7.48
N ASN A 34 5.73 3.02 -8.76
CA ASN A 34 4.81 3.48 -9.82
C ASN A 34 4.27 2.32 -10.67
N GLY A 35 4.51 1.08 -10.25
CA GLY A 35 4.18 -0.14 -10.99
C GLY A 35 5.19 -0.40 -12.09
N ARG A 36 5.75 -1.61 -12.14
CA ARG A 36 6.70 -1.99 -13.19
C ARG A 36 6.76 -3.49 -13.42
N LEU A 37 7.25 -3.86 -14.60
CA LEU A 37 7.66 -5.22 -14.90
C LEU A 37 9.12 -5.41 -14.46
N GLN A 38 9.32 -6.20 -13.42
CA GLN A 38 10.65 -6.55 -12.94
C GLN A 38 11.07 -7.89 -13.56
N PRO A 39 12.16 -7.97 -14.35
CA PRO A 39 12.66 -9.25 -14.82
C PRO A 39 13.17 -10.08 -13.62
N VAL A 40 12.71 -11.32 -13.53
CA VAL A 40 13.02 -12.28 -12.44
C VAL A 40 13.80 -13.50 -12.93
N GLY A 41 13.92 -13.68 -14.24
CA GLY A 41 14.70 -14.75 -14.84
C GLY A 41 15.24 -14.34 -16.21
N ALA A 42 16.41 -14.86 -16.55
CA ALA A 42 17.05 -14.65 -17.85
C ALA A 42 17.37 -15.99 -18.49
N TYR A 43 17.27 -16.04 -19.81
CA TYR A 43 17.82 -17.12 -20.62
C TYR A 43 19.37 -17.13 -20.54
N PRO A 44 20.06 -18.21 -20.95
CA PRO A 44 21.53 -18.26 -20.97
C PRO A 44 22.20 -17.17 -21.83
N ASN A 45 21.45 -16.57 -22.75
CA ASN A 45 21.88 -15.43 -23.57
C ASN A 45 21.63 -14.05 -22.91
N GLY A 46 21.18 -14.02 -21.65
CA GLY A 46 20.93 -12.80 -20.88
C GLY A 46 19.60 -12.10 -21.17
N VAL A 47 18.79 -12.59 -22.12
CA VAL A 47 17.48 -12.00 -22.42
C VAL A 47 16.50 -12.34 -21.29
N PRO A 48 15.71 -11.37 -20.77
CA PRO A 48 14.68 -11.64 -19.78
C PRO A 48 13.65 -12.67 -20.30
N LEU A 49 13.51 -13.78 -19.57
CA LEU A 49 12.55 -14.85 -19.84
C LEU A 49 11.23 -14.63 -19.09
N ALA A 50 11.32 -14.13 -17.86
CA ALA A 50 10.19 -14.03 -16.95
C ALA A 50 10.16 -12.67 -16.25
N PHE A 51 8.96 -12.12 -16.12
CA PHE A 51 8.71 -10.85 -15.46
C PHE A 51 7.75 -11.04 -14.28
N ARG A 52 8.04 -10.38 -13.17
CA ARG A 52 7.10 -10.19 -12.07
C ARG A 52 6.48 -8.80 -12.19
N ILE A 53 5.16 -8.74 -12.12
CA ILE A 53 4.42 -7.48 -12.00
C ILE A 53 4.58 -7.02 -10.55
N ILE A 54 5.11 -5.81 -10.39
CA ILE A 54 5.14 -5.12 -9.10
C ILE A 54 3.92 -4.20 -9.06
N ASP A 55 3.08 -4.36 -8.04
CA ASP A 55 1.89 -3.53 -7.87
C ASP A 55 2.26 -2.05 -7.68
N PRO A 56 1.52 -1.13 -8.31
CA PRO A 56 1.69 0.30 -8.07
C PRO A 56 1.31 0.65 -6.63
N ARG A 57 1.64 1.87 -6.20
CA ARG A 57 1.21 2.42 -4.92
C ARG A 57 -0.30 2.25 -4.69
N GLN A 58 -0.67 1.69 -3.54
CA GLN A 58 -2.06 1.49 -3.14
C GLN A 58 -2.40 2.34 -1.92
N PHE A 59 -3.59 2.94 -1.93
CA PHE A 59 -4.15 3.68 -0.80
C PHE A 59 -5.39 2.96 -0.29
N VAL A 60 -5.38 2.58 0.99
CA VAL A 60 -6.51 1.92 1.66
C VAL A 60 -6.95 2.79 2.81
N LEU A 61 -8.17 3.32 2.71
CA LEU A 61 -8.82 4.04 3.80
C LEU A 61 -9.83 3.11 4.48
N THR A 62 -9.65 2.91 5.78
CA THR A 62 -10.55 2.13 6.63
C THR A 62 -11.18 3.04 7.66
N THR A 63 -12.51 2.96 7.78
CA THR A 63 -13.27 3.69 8.79
C THR A 63 -13.97 2.67 9.68
N THR A 64 -13.65 2.70 10.97
CA THR A 64 -14.29 1.85 11.99
C THR A 64 -15.19 2.72 12.85
N LEU A 65 -16.45 2.32 12.97
CA LEU A 65 -17.47 2.98 13.78
C LEU A 65 -17.85 2.07 14.94
N GLU A 66 -17.76 2.60 16.15
CA GLU A 66 -18.14 1.95 17.41
C GLU A 66 -19.35 2.71 17.98
N PHE A 67 -20.48 2.01 18.14
CA PHE A 67 -21.77 2.54 18.60
C PHE A 67 -22.08 2.14 20.04
#